data_AF-A0A396JUG7-F1
#
_entry.id   AF-A0A396JUG7-F1
#
_cell.length_a   1.000
_cell.length_b   1.000
_cell.length_c   1.000
_cell.angle_alpha   90.00
_cell.angle_beta   90.00
_cell.angle_gamma   90.00
#
_symmetry.space_group_name_H-M   'P 1'
#
loop_
_entity.id
_entity.type
_entity.pdbx_description
1 polymer ?
#
loop_
_entity_poly.entity_id
_entity_poly.type
_entity_poly.pdbx_seq_one_letter_code
_entity_poly.pdbx_strand_id
1 'polypeptide(L)'
;MAGINIETLLSYHCLTGPLIKNPLSEYDKAINKLQVKYRTYIVEYDFDTGAVCLPRMFGSDFGDQIGRFATLTDPKGNQFEVLVDSINGDFFLTKGWKAIRDFYGISLGAWITLIFVGVGHFDMKLTDRFHKIINYPVFDPPMHFLIDRTNVHTTFNKHLQPKTSLLSYRHSINYMIIDFGKKLSQYDVTKGALV
;
A
#
# COMPACT_ATOMS: atom_id res chain seq x y z
N MET A 1 35.55 19.37 13.30
CA MET A 1 34.15 19.35 13.75
C MET A 1 33.46 18.18 13.08
N ALA A 2 33.23 17.08 13.81
CA ALA A 2 32.52 15.92 13.28
C ALA A 2 31.05 16.29 13.10
N GLY A 3 30.51 16.17 11.89
CA GLY A 3 29.11 16.42 11.61
C GLY A 3 28.24 15.49 12.44
N ILE A 4 27.43 16.06 13.33
CA ILE A 4 26.47 15.32 14.13
C ILE A 4 25.51 14.63 13.16
N ASN A 5 25.53 13.30 13.11
CA ASN A 5 24.67 12.53 12.22
C ASN A 5 23.21 12.63 12.71
N ILE A 6 22.37 13.38 12.00
CA ILE A 6 20.95 13.56 12.31
C ILE A 6 20.24 12.21 12.48
N GLU A 7 20.66 11.15 11.77
CA GLU A 7 20.10 9.81 11.91
C GLU A 7 20.25 9.23 13.33
N THR A 8 21.30 9.64 14.06
CA THR A 8 21.58 9.14 15.43
C THR A 8 20.87 9.93 16.54
N LEU A 9 20.25 11.07 16.21
CA LEU A 9 19.59 11.94 17.19
C LEU A 9 18.06 11.86 17.19
N LEU A 10 17.46 11.35 16.12
CA LEU A 10 16.01 11.26 16.05
C LEU A 10 15.49 10.15 16.95
N SER A 11 14.62 10.52 17.88
CA SER A 11 13.87 9.55 18.66
C SER A 11 12.98 8.70 17.75
N TYR A 12 12.68 7.48 18.19
CA TYR A 12 11.71 6.61 17.54
C TYR A 12 10.37 7.33 17.24
N HIS A 13 9.88 8.14 18.19
CA HIS A 13 8.65 8.94 18.02
C HIS A 13 8.73 9.95 16.87
N CYS A 14 9.91 10.49 16.55
CA CYS A 14 10.08 11.37 15.41
C CYS A 14 9.96 10.61 14.09
N LEU A 15 10.47 9.38 14.03
CA LEU A 15 10.46 8.55 12.82
C LEU A 15 9.08 7.94 12.54
N THR A 16 8.32 7.62 13.59
CA THR A 16 6.92 7.17 13.50
C THR A 16 5.91 8.31 13.48
N GLY A 17 6.37 9.57 13.49
CA GLY A 17 5.53 10.75 13.30
C GLY A 17 4.98 10.85 11.86
N PRO A 18 3.91 11.64 11.63
CA PRO A 18 3.24 11.76 10.34
C PRO A 18 4.17 12.32 9.26
N LEU A 19 3.97 11.89 8.02
CA LEU A 19 4.69 12.44 6.86
C LEU A 19 4.24 13.88 6.57
N ILE A 20 5.21 14.76 6.30
CA ILE A 20 4.95 16.16 5.99
C ILE A 20 4.67 16.29 4.49
N LYS A 21 3.47 16.77 4.15
CA LYS A 21 3.14 17.11 2.75
C LYS A 21 3.82 18.42 2.37
N ASN A 22 4.65 18.38 1.33
CA ASN A 22 5.37 19.55 0.79
C ASN A 22 6.26 20.28 1.83
N PRO A 23 7.29 19.62 2.38
CA PRO A 23 8.19 20.24 3.34
C PRO A 23 8.92 21.45 2.73
N LEU A 24 8.84 22.60 3.41
CA LEU A 24 9.37 23.87 2.91
C LEU A 24 10.84 24.09 3.31
N SER A 25 11.23 23.74 4.53
CA SER A 25 12.60 23.90 5.00
C SER A 25 13.49 22.70 4.65
N GLU A 26 14.79 22.92 4.53
CA GLU A 26 15.77 21.82 4.31
C GLU A 26 15.80 20.85 5.49
N TYR A 27 15.55 21.34 6.69
CA TYR A 27 15.42 20.50 7.88
C TYR A 27 14.20 19.58 7.76
N ASP A 28 13.02 20.11 7.42
CA ASP A 28 11.81 19.31 7.26
C ASP A 28 11.95 18.29 6.12
N LYS A 29 12.63 18.66 5.03
CA LYS A 29 12.94 17.74 3.93
C LYS A 29 13.81 16.58 4.42
N ALA A 30 14.84 16.86 5.22
CA ALA A 30 15.73 15.84 5.77
C ALA A 30 14.99 14.90 6.73
N ILE A 31 14.18 15.44 7.65
CA ILE A 31 13.35 14.64 8.57
C ILE A 31 12.35 13.79 7.80
N ASN A 32 11.61 14.39 6.87
CA ASN A 32 10.61 13.67 6.07
C ASN A 32 11.26 12.54 5.24
N LYS A 33 12.46 12.75 4.71
CA LYS A 33 13.23 11.71 4.02
C LYS A 33 13.56 10.52 4.94
N LEU A 34 13.94 10.78 6.19
CA LEU A 34 14.22 9.73 7.16
C LEU A 34 12.94 9.01 7.61
N GLN A 35 11.84 9.74 7.81
CA GLN A 35 10.53 9.13 8.09
C GLN A 35 10.06 8.23 6.94
N VAL A 36 10.17 8.69 5.68
CA VAL A 36 9.85 7.85 4.51
C VAL A 36 10.69 6.59 4.51
N LYS A 37 12.01 6.69 4.76
CA LYS A 37 12.91 5.53 4.85
C LYS A 37 12.48 4.56 5.94
N TYR A 38 12.14 5.06 7.14
CA TYR A 38 11.67 4.24 8.26
C TYR A 38 10.34 3.54 7.96
N ARG A 39 9.45 4.21 7.23
CA ARG A 39 8.13 3.72 6.84
C ARG A 39 8.13 2.85 5.58
N THR A 40 9.30 2.57 5.01
CA THR A 40 9.45 1.82 3.77
C THR A 40 9.67 0.34 4.06
N TYR A 41 8.83 -0.50 3.49
CA TYR A 41 8.89 -1.96 3.55
C TYR A 41 9.01 -2.51 2.13
N ILE A 42 9.88 -3.48 1.94
CA ILE A 42 10.03 -4.16 0.65
C ILE A 42 9.47 -5.56 0.82
N VAL A 43 8.58 -5.95 -0.07
CA VAL A 43 8.04 -7.30 -0.14
C VAL A 43 8.32 -7.89 -1.51
N GLU A 44 8.85 -9.10 -1.53
CA GLU A 44 9.03 -9.87 -2.77
C GLU A 44 7.68 -10.34 -3.27
N TYR A 45 7.51 -10.35 -4.60
CA TYR A 45 6.30 -10.87 -5.20
C TYR A 45 6.45 -12.36 -5.50
N ASP A 46 5.74 -13.19 -4.74
CA ASP A 46 5.61 -14.62 -5.01
C ASP A 46 4.46 -14.89 -5.99
N PHE A 47 4.75 -15.66 -7.05
CA PHE A 47 3.81 -15.93 -8.16
C PHE A 47 2.71 -16.90 -7.77
N ASP A 48 3.03 -17.82 -6.87
CA ASP A 48 2.16 -18.91 -6.47
C ASP A 48 1.29 -18.50 -5.28
N THR A 49 1.72 -17.50 -4.52
CA THR A 49 1.04 -17.05 -3.31
C THR A 49 0.17 -15.81 -3.58
N GLY A 50 -1.15 -15.95 -3.42
CA GLY A 50 -2.12 -14.85 -3.58
C GLY A 50 -2.12 -13.81 -2.46
N ALA A 51 -1.14 -13.87 -1.56
CA ALA A 51 -1.03 -13.02 -0.39
C ALA A 51 0.44 -12.71 -0.10
N VAL A 52 0.69 -11.65 0.66
CA VAL A 52 2.04 -11.29 1.10
C VAL A 52 2.05 -10.97 2.60
N CYS A 53 3.10 -11.39 3.29
CA CYS A 53 3.33 -11.02 4.69
C CYS A 53 4.14 -9.72 4.73
N LEU A 54 3.68 -8.74 5.50
CA LEU A 54 4.47 -7.55 5.79
C LEU A 54 5.64 -7.92 6.72
N PRO A 55 6.80 -7.24 6.62
CA PRO A 55 7.90 -7.45 7.55
C PRO A 55 7.43 -7.33 9.00
N ARG A 56 7.82 -8.28 9.85
CA ARG A 56 7.31 -8.39 11.23
C ARG A 56 7.39 -7.11 12.05
N MET A 57 8.43 -6.30 11.80
CA MET A 57 8.62 -4.99 12.45
C MET A 57 7.45 -4.02 12.19
N PHE A 58 6.77 -4.12 11.04
CA PHE A 58 5.58 -3.31 10.73
C PHE A 58 4.52 -3.40 11.82
N GLY A 59 4.27 -4.61 12.36
CA GLY A 59 3.28 -4.79 13.41
C GLY A 59 3.63 -4.04 14.70
N SER A 60 4.93 -3.94 15.02
CA SER A 60 5.43 -3.16 16.16
C SER A 60 5.44 -1.67 15.88
N ASP A 61 5.71 -1.27 14.64
CA ASP A 61 5.82 0.14 14.24
C ASP A 61 4.45 0.82 14.06
N PHE A 62 3.51 0.12 13.42
CA PHE A 62 2.26 0.69 12.89
C PHE A 62 1.04 -0.25 12.94
N GLY A 63 1.13 -1.38 13.64
CA GLY A 63 0.06 -2.39 13.68
C GLY A 63 -1.27 -1.87 14.26
N ASP A 64 -1.23 -0.83 15.09
CA ASP A 64 -2.40 -0.14 15.65
C ASP A 64 -3.08 0.82 14.66
N GLN A 65 -2.38 1.20 13.59
CA GLN A 65 -2.84 2.14 12.56
C GLN A 65 -3.36 1.45 11.29
N ILE A 66 -3.40 0.12 11.27
CA ILE A 66 -3.92 -0.65 10.13
C ILE A 66 -5.22 -1.38 10.54
N GLY A 67 -6.26 -1.20 9.72
CA GLY A 67 -7.53 -1.89 9.89
C GLY A 67 -7.59 -3.17 9.08
N ARG A 68 -8.81 -3.68 8.87
CA ARG A 68 -9.08 -4.82 7.98
C ARG A 68 -8.86 -4.53 6.50
N PHE A 69 -8.78 -3.26 6.14
CA PHE A 69 -8.61 -2.83 4.75
C PHE A 69 -7.42 -1.88 4.70
N ALA A 70 -6.63 -2.01 3.64
CA ALA A 70 -5.55 -1.11 3.33
C ALA A 70 -5.68 -0.66 1.87
N THR A 71 -5.20 0.55 1.59
CA THR A 71 -5.20 1.13 0.25
C THR A 71 -3.77 1.28 -0.22
N LEU A 72 -3.46 0.69 -1.38
CA LEU A 72 -2.16 0.80 -2.03
C LEU A 72 -2.29 1.76 -3.21
N THR A 73 -1.51 2.84 -3.22
CA THR A 73 -1.59 3.89 -4.24
C THR A 73 -0.31 3.95 -5.05
N ASP A 74 -0.42 3.86 -6.38
CA ASP A 74 0.72 4.00 -7.28
C ASP A 74 1.09 5.49 -7.53
N PRO A 75 2.23 5.78 -8.19
CA PRO A 75 2.65 7.16 -8.47
C PRO A 75 1.74 7.93 -9.43
N LYS A 76 0.78 7.27 -10.09
CA LYS A 76 -0.22 7.87 -10.98
C LYS A 76 -1.59 8.01 -10.32
N GLY A 77 -1.71 7.64 -9.05
CA GLY A 77 -2.92 7.74 -8.25
C GLY A 77 -3.87 6.56 -8.42
N ASN A 78 -3.49 5.49 -9.13
CA ASN A 78 -4.31 4.28 -9.17
C ASN A 78 -4.25 3.59 -7.79
N GLN A 79 -5.41 3.15 -7.31
CA GLN A 79 -5.60 2.63 -5.97
C GLN A 79 -6.09 1.18 -5.98
N PHE A 80 -5.53 0.38 -5.09
CA PHE A 80 -5.95 -1.00 -4.84
C PHE A 80 -6.31 -1.14 -3.38
N GLU A 81 -7.58 -1.41 -3.10
CA GLU A 81 -7.98 -1.90 -1.78
C GLU A 81 -7.54 -3.35 -1.63
N VAL A 82 -6.96 -3.67 -0.48
CA VAL A 82 -6.58 -5.02 -0.10
C VAL A 82 -7.10 -5.35 1.29
N LEU A 83 -7.45 -6.62 1.48
CA LEU A 83 -7.80 -7.16 2.78
C LEU A 83 -6.53 -7.38 3.60
N VAL A 84 -6.58 -6.98 4.86
CA VAL A 84 -5.51 -7.16 5.82
C VAL A 84 -5.94 -8.23 6.82
N ASP A 85 -5.18 -9.33 6.90
CA ASP A 85 -5.33 -10.36 7.92
C ASP A 85 -4.20 -10.27 8.95
N SER A 86 -4.51 -10.51 10.22
CA SER A 86 -3.50 -10.59 11.27
C SER A 86 -3.48 -12.00 11.84
N ILE A 87 -2.32 -12.64 11.84
CA ILE A 87 -2.12 -13.99 12.35
C ILE A 87 -0.93 -13.94 13.29
N ASN A 88 -1.15 -14.22 14.57
CA ASN A 88 -0.09 -14.22 15.59
C ASN A 88 0.73 -12.92 15.66
N GLY A 89 0.14 -11.78 15.30
CA GLY A 89 0.81 -10.47 15.27
C GLY A 89 1.50 -10.13 13.95
N ASP A 90 1.60 -11.07 13.02
CA ASP A 90 2.04 -10.81 11.65
C ASP A 90 0.86 -10.32 10.81
N PHE A 91 1.12 -9.39 9.89
CA PHE A 91 0.10 -8.78 9.04
C PHE A 91 0.27 -9.25 7.59
N PHE A 92 -0.83 -9.65 6.98
CA PHE A 92 -0.88 -10.18 5.62
C PHE A 92 -1.79 -9.32 4.76
N LEU A 93 -1.34 -8.98 3.55
CA LEU A 93 -2.21 -8.43 2.52
C LEU A 93 -2.70 -9.59 1.65
N THR A 94 -4.02 -9.81 1.60
CA THR A 94 -4.63 -11.01 1.03
C THR A 94 -5.56 -10.68 -0.14
N LYS A 95 -6.88 -10.69 0.04
CA LYS A 95 -7.86 -10.37 -1.02
C LYS A 95 -7.51 -9.02 -1.64
N GLY A 96 -7.45 -8.94 -2.97
CA GLY A 96 -7.07 -7.73 -3.71
C GLY A 96 -5.58 -7.67 -4.10
N TRP A 97 -4.68 -8.31 -3.35
CA TRP A 97 -3.23 -8.26 -3.60
C TRP A 97 -2.82 -8.74 -5.00
N LYS A 98 -3.36 -9.88 -5.43
CA LYS A 98 -3.01 -10.49 -6.71
C LYS A 98 -3.37 -9.63 -7.94
N ALA A 99 -4.37 -8.77 -7.83
CA ALA A 99 -4.77 -7.92 -8.95
C ALA A 99 -3.73 -6.88 -9.32
N ILE A 100 -2.86 -6.47 -8.39
CA ILE A 100 -1.74 -5.57 -8.67
C ILE A 100 -0.85 -6.20 -9.76
N ARG A 101 -0.50 -7.48 -9.60
CA ARG A 101 0.28 -8.20 -10.62
C ARG A 101 -0.46 -8.32 -11.93
N ASP A 102 -1.72 -8.77 -11.88
CA ASP A 102 -2.50 -9.00 -13.10
C ASP A 102 -2.69 -7.69 -13.89
N PHE A 103 -2.78 -6.57 -13.19
CA PHE A 103 -2.93 -5.24 -13.78
C PHE A 103 -1.62 -4.69 -14.38
N TYR A 104 -0.49 -4.76 -13.65
CA TYR A 104 0.79 -4.20 -14.11
C TYR A 104 1.69 -5.19 -14.86
N GLY A 105 1.31 -6.46 -14.97
CA GLY A 105 2.12 -7.49 -15.62
C GLY A 105 3.43 -7.79 -14.88
N ILE A 106 3.39 -7.83 -13.55
CA ILE A 106 4.58 -8.05 -12.70
C ILE A 106 5.16 -9.46 -12.97
N SER A 107 6.47 -9.55 -13.17
CA SER A 107 7.21 -10.79 -13.53
C SER A 107 8.05 -11.37 -12.39
N LEU A 108 8.49 -12.63 -12.54
CA LEU A 108 9.21 -13.37 -11.50
C LEU A 108 10.46 -12.64 -11.00
N GLY A 109 10.57 -12.52 -9.68
CA GLY A 109 11.68 -11.84 -9.01
C GLY A 109 11.50 -10.32 -8.87
N ALA A 110 10.34 -9.78 -9.24
CA ALA A 110 9.97 -8.41 -8.92
C ALA A 110 9.66 -8.24 -7.42
N TRP A 111 9.76 -7.01 -6.93
CA TRP A 111 9.37 -6.63 -5.58
C TRP A 111 8.57 -5.34 -5.58
N ILE A 112 7.82 -5.18 -4.49
CA ILE A 112 6.98 -4.03 -4.23
C ILE A 112 7.54 -3.28 -3.03
N THR A 113 7.86 -2.01 -3.24
CA THR A 113 8.23 -1.08 -2.17
C THR A 113 6.96 -0.40 -1.69
N LEU A 114 6.60 -0.65 -0.43
CA LEU A 114 5.44 -0.12 0.26
C LEU A 114 5.90 0.95 1.26
N ILE A 115 5.35 2.16 1.16
CA ILE A 115 5.67 3.28 2.05
C ILE A 115 4.42 3.57 2.87
N PHE A 116 4.45 3.31 4.17
CA PHE A 116 3.28 3.50 5.03
C PHE A 116 3.04 4.98 5.34
N VAL A 117 1.94 5.51 4.79
CA VAL A 117 1.55 6.93 4.93
C VAL A 117 0.76 7.15 6.22
N GLY A 118 0.06 6.12 6.70
CA GLY A 118 -0.78 6.16 7.90
C GLY A 118 -2.19 5.66 7.64
N VAL A 119 -2.89 5.22 8.69
CA VAL A 119 -4.31 4.82 8.64
C VAL A 119 -4.60 3.82 7.51
N GLY A 120 -3.83 2.73 7.45
CA GLY A 120 -3.95 1.69 6.42
C GLY A 120 -3.59 2.11 4.98
N HIS A 121 -3.04 3.31 4.76
CA HIS A 121 -2.62 3.75 3.42
C HIS A 121 -1.13 3.50 3.19
N PHE A 122 -0.83 2.97 2.01
CA PHE A 122 0.53 2.79 1.52
C PHE A 122 0.68 3.43 0.15
N ASP A 123 1.75 4.19 -0.03
CA ASP A 123 2.26 4.47 -1.37
C ASP A 123 3.06 3.26 -1.86
N MET A 124 2.94 2.94 -3.14
CA MET A 124 3.51 1.75 -3.74
C MET A 124 4.45 2.10 -4.89
N LYS A 125 5.59 1.40 -4.97
CA LYS A 125 6.46 1.40 -6.14
C LYS A 125 6.80 -0.02 -6.56
N LEU A 126 6.59 -0.31 -7.82
CA LEU A 126 6.84 -1.60 -8.47
C LEU A 126 8.19 -1.58 -9.17
N THR A 127 9.01 -2.58 -8.86
CA THR A 127 10.35 -2.74 -9.45
C THR A 127 10.49 -4.16 -9.99
N ASP A 128 10.97 -4.31 -11.21
CA ASP A 128 11.26 -5.62 -11.79
C ASP A 128 12.55 -6.23 -11.20
N ARG A 129 12.81 -7.49 -11.56
CA ARG A 129 13.99 -8.23 -11.11
C ARG A 129 15.34 -7.60 -11.52
N PHE A 130 15.34 -6.63 -12.42
CA PHE A 130 16.52 -5.92 -12.93
C PHE A 130 16.63 -4.50 -12.35
N HIS A 131 15.90 -4.21 -11.26
CA HIS A 131 15.86 -2.90 -10.60
C HIS A 131 15.24 -1.78 -11.45
N LYS A 132 14.47 -2.12 -12.49
CA LYS A 132 13.78 -1.15 -13.32
C LYS A 132 12.37 -0.91 -12.78
N ILE A 133 11.98 0.35 -12.70
CA ILE A 133 10.62 0.74 -12.32
C ILE A 133 9.64 0.25 -13.40
N ILE A 134 8.58 -0.42 -12.98
CA ILE A 134 7.49 -0.86 -13.87
C ILE A 134 6.65 0.36 -14.26
N ASN A 135 6.24 0.43 -15.53
CA ASN A 135 5.45 1.54 -16.05
C ASN A 135 4.03 1.53 -15.47
N TYR A 136 3.58 2.69 -14.99
CA TYR A 136 2.23 2.88 -14.49
C TYR A 136 1.35 3.50 -15.59
N PRO A 137 0.27 2.84 -16.02
CA PRO A 137 -0.71 3.47 -16.90
C PRO A 137 -1.40 4.66 -16.21
N VAL A 138 -1.70 5.68 -17.02
CA VAL A 138 -2.35 6.91 -16.57
C VAL A 138 -3.81 6.87 -17.00
N PHE A 139 -4.72 7.11 -16.05
CA PHE A 139 -6.15 7.19 -16.29
C PHE A 139 -6.68 8.53 -15.77
N ASP A 140 -7.76 9.00 -16.39
CA ASP A 140 -8.48 10.19 -15.97
C ASP A 140 -9.99 9.87 -15.89
N PRO A 141 -10.57 9.67 -14.70
CA PRO A 141 -9.91 9.70 -13.38
C PRO A 141 -9.00 8.47 -13.13
N PRO A 142 -8.08 8.54 -12.15
CA PRO A 142 -7.31 7.37 -11.71
C PRO A 142 -8.21 6.20 -11.31
N MET A 143 -7.76 4.96 -11.52
CA MET A 143 -8.59 3.79 -11.25
C MET A 143 -8.56 3.38 -9.80
N HIS A 144 -9.72 3.05 -9.25
CA HIS A 144 -9.89 2.59 -7.88
C HIS A 144 -10.47 1.17 -7.89
N PHE A 145 -9.64 0.19 -7.50
CA PHE A 145 -10.02 -1.20 -7.41
C PHE A 145 -10.45 -1.53 -5.98
N LEU A 146 -11.73 -1.79 -5.78
CA LEU A 146 -12.29 -2.15 -4.48
C LEU A 146 -12.50 -3.66 -4.38
N ILE A 147 -12.25 -4.22 -3.19
CA ILE A 147 -12.60 -5.62 -2.96
C ILE A 147 -14.09 -5.74 -2.65
N ASP A 148 -14.70 -6.80 -3.17
CA ASP A 148 -16.04 -7.17 -2.71
C ASP A 148 -16.01 -7.51 -1.20
N ARG A 149 -16.80 -6.77 -0.40
CA ARG A 149 -16.85 -6.89 1.06
C ARG A 149 -17.99 -7.78 1.57
N THR A 150 -18.80 -8.36 0.68
CA THR A 150 -20.08 -9.03 1.04
C THR A 150 -19.91 -10.20 2.02
N ASN A 151 -18.71 -10.80 2.11
CA ASN A 151 -18.37 -11.89 3.04
C ASN A 151 -17.11 -11.61 3.86
N VAL A 152 -16.81 -10.34 4.14
CA VAL A 152 -15.63 -9.93 4.92
C VAL A 152 -16.04 -9.48 6.31
N HIS A 153 -15.51 -10.14 7.35
CA HIS A 153 -15.68 -9.70 8.72
C HIS A 153 -14.97 -8.36 8.98
N THR A 154 -15.62 -7.51 9.81
CA THR A 154 -15.16 -6.16 10.16
C THR A 154 -14.00 -6.15 11.16
N THR A 155 -13.72 -7.26 11.83
CA THR A 155 -12.65 -7.41 12.82
C THR A 155 -11.68 -8.51 12.44
N PHE A 156 -10.45 -8.45 12.98
CA PHE A 156 -9.44 -9.48 12.74
C PHE A 156 -9.87 -10.80 13.35
N ASN A 157 -9.72 -11.88 12.58
CA ASN A 157 -9.99 -13.22 13.07
C ASN A 157 -8.82 -13.72 13.94
N LYS A 158 -9.02 -13.73 15.25
CA LYS A 158 -8.01 -14.20 16.23
C LYS A 158 -7.75 -15.71 16.18
N HIS A 159 -8.57 -16.47 15.45
CA HIS A 159 -8.49 -17.93 15.31
C HIS A 159 -8.01 -18.37 13.93
N LEU A 160 -7.52 -17.44 13.10
CA LEU A 160 -6.99 -17.79 11.77
C LEU A 160 -5.76 -18.69 11.93
N GLN A 161 -5.76 -19.85 11.28
CA GLN A 161 -4.59 -20.73 11.31
C GLN A 161 -3.46 -20.13 10.47
N PRO A 162 -2.18 -20.28 10.86
CA PRO A 162 -1.01 -19.80 10.13
C PRO A 162 -0.69 -20.65 8.89
N LYS A 163 -1.71 -20.99 8.08
CA LYS A 163 -1.55 -21.69 6.81
C LYS A 163 -1.87 -20.73 5.67
N THR A 164 -0.81 -20.16 5.10
CA THR A 164 -0.85 -19.28 3.92
C THR A 164 -1.50 -19.95 2.70
N SER A 165 -1.47 -21.28 2.62
CA SER A 165 -2.16 -22.07 1.59
C SER A 165 -3.70 -21.98 1.62
N LEU A 166 -4.29 -21.46 2.71
CA LEU A 166 -5.72 -21.14 2.80
C LEU A 166 -6.02 -19.67 2.50
N LEU A 167 -4.99 -18.82 2.46
CA LEU A 167 -5.08 -17.41 2.07
C LEU A 167 -5.01 -17.22 0.55
N SER A 168 -4.72 -18.29 -0.21
CA SER A 168 -4.81 -18.31 -1.66
C SER A 168 -6.28 -18.27 -2.09
N TYR A 169 -6.92 -17.12 -1.89
CA TYR A 169 -8.17 -16.82 -2.56
C TYR A 169 -7.93 -17.00 -4.06
N ARG A 170 -8.86 -17.67 -4.76
CA ARG A 170 -8.85 -17.69 -6.23
C ARG A 170 -9.16 -16.27 -6.70
N HIS A 171 -8.15 -15.42 -6.82
CA HIS A 171 -8.35 -14.09 -7.40
C HIS A 171 -8.56 -14.25 -8.90
N SER A 172 -9.77 -13.91 -9.33
CA SER A 172 -10.12 -13.50 -10.68
C SER A 172 -10.38 -12.00 -10.62
N ILE A 173 -10.06 -11.28 -11.69
CA ILE A 173 -10.41 -9.86 -11.86
C ILE A 173 -11.92 -9.61 -11.71
N ASN A 174 -12.73 -10.65 -11.90
CA ASN A 174 -14.17 -10.65 -11.73
C ASN A 174 -14.64 -10.41 -10.28
N TYR A 175 -13.74 -10.49 -9.29
CA TYR A 175 -14.05 -10.25 -7.87
C TYR A 175 -13.65 -8.86 -7.37
N MET A 176 -13.20 -7.98 -8.27
CA MET A 176 -13.01 -6.57 -7.98
C MET A 176 -14.22 -5.77 -8.46
N ILE A 177 -14.67 -4.84 -7.64
CA ILE A 177 -15.61 -3.81 -8.05
C ILE A 177 -14.76 -2.62 -8.46
N ILE A 178 -14.92 -2.16 -9.70
CA ILE A 178 -14.30 -0.93 -10.17
C ILE A 178 -15.24 0.21 -9.77
N ASP A 179 -14.78 1.12 -8.91
CA ASP A 179 -15.51 2.33 -8.57
C ASP A 179 -14.93 3.51 -9.36
N PHE A 180 -15.79 4.25 -10.05
CA PHE A 180 -15.42 5.42 -10.84
C PHE A 180 -15.79 6.69 -10.06
N GLY A 181 -14.99 7.03 -9.05
CA GLY A 181 -15.15 8.28 -8.32
C GLY A 181 -14.54 9.46 -9.08
N LYS A 182 -15.31 10.13 -9.94
CA LYS A 182 -14.87 11.42 -10.54
C LYS A 182 -15.31 12.59 -9.68
N LYS A 183 -14.36 13.41 -9.21
CA LYS A 183 -14.68 14.73 -8.65
C LYS A 183 -15.07 15.66 -9.79
N LEU A 184 -16.33 16.09 -9.83
CA LEU A 184 -16.84 16.96 -10.89
C LEU A 184 -16.09 18.31 -10.90
N SER A 185 -15.53 18.67 -12.05
CA SER A 185 -15.00 20.00 -12.28
C SER A 185 -16.11 20.99 -12.59
N GLN A 186 -15.84 22.29 -12.46
CA GLN A 186 -16.82 23.32 -12.83
C GLN A 186 -17.20 23.25 -14.32
N TYR A 187 -16.28 22.77 -15.16
CA TYR A 187 -16.54 22.47 -16.57
C TYR A 187 -17.55 21.33 -16.76
N ASP A 188 -17.38 20.22 -16.03
CA ASP A 188 -18.29 19.07 -16.10
C ASP A 188 -19.71 19.45 -15.69
N VAL A 189 -19.83 20.25 -14.61
CA VAL A 189 -21.11 20.77 -14.11
C VAL A 189 -21.76 21.71 -15.14
N THR A 190 -21.00 22.62 -15.75
CA THR A 190 -21.56 23.59 -16.72
C THR A 190 -21.89 22.98 -18.08
N LYS A 191 -21.28 21.84 -18.44
CA LYS A 191 -21.57 21.12 -19.68
C LYS A 191 -22.61 20.01 -19.54
N GLY A 192 -23.12 19.76 -18.34
CA GLY A 192 -24.11 18.73 -18.08
C GLY A 192 -23.59 17.31 -18.33
N ALA A 193 -22.27 17.12 -18.29
CA ALA A 193 -21.65 15.81 -18.42
C ALA A 193 -21.80 15.07 -17.08
N LEU A 194 -22.97 14.48 -16.86
CA LEU A 194 -23.16 13.43 -15.88
C LEU A 194 -22.57 12.16 -16.49
N VAL A 195 -21.49 11.65 -15.92
CA VAL A 195 -21.08 10.25 -16.09
C VAL A 195 -21.85 9.44 -15.06
#